data_AF-A0A849DKT1-F1
#
_entry.id   AF-A0A849DKT1-F1
#
_cell.length_a   1.000
_cell.length_b   1.000
_cell.length_c   1.000
_cell.angle_alpha   90.00
_cell.angle_beta   90.00
_cell.angle_gamma   90.00
#
_symmetry.space_group_name_H-M   'P 1'
#
loop_
_entity.id
_entity.type
_entity.pdbx_description
1 polymer ?
#
loop_
_entity_poly.entity_id
_entity_poly.type
_entity_poly.pdbx_seq_one_letter_code
_entity_poly.pdbx_strand_id
1 'polypeptide(L)'
;MSGAVRVLVPGKINLYLGVGPRREDGYHELTTVYSAISLYDEITATAGGEDGAPGSLTIDGEGAGSLPLDRGNLAVRAAESLAALIGADPRVRLRLRKRIPVAGGLAGGSADAAATLVACDGLWDGGLPLAKLASLAADLGSDVPFLLYGGTAVGTGRGEVIEPVPGGGQTRHWAVAVASGGLSTPAVYAELDRLRAAGLVPPADPAPERAADRLLSA
;
A
#
# COMPACT_ATOMS: atom_id res chain seq x y z
N MET A 1 -2.65 -9.68 -29.50
CA MET A 1 -1.68 -8.60 -29.26
C MET A 1 -1.01 -8.87 -27.93
N SER A 2 0.31 -9.05 -27.88
CA SER A 2 1.07 -9.24 -26.64
C SER A 2 1.28 -7.89 -25.96
N GLY A 3 0.25 -7.40 -25.27
CA GLY A 3 0.30 -6.13 -24.55
C GLY A 3 1.16 -6.24 -23.28
N ALA A 4 1.87 -5.15 -22.96
CA ALA A 4 2.49 -4.93 -21.67
C ALA A 4 1.90 -3.65 -21.07
N VAL A 5 1.47 -3.72 -19.81
CA VAL A 5 0.98 -2.55 -19.06
C VAL A 5 1.98 -2.23 -17.97
N ARG A 6 2.41 -0.96 -17.92
CA ARG A 6 3.41 -0.49 -16.98
C ARG A 6 2.81 0.59 -16.09
N VAL A 7 2.96 0.42 -14.77
CA VAL A 7 2.43 1.33 -13.76
C VAL A 7 3.56 1.75 -12.83
N LEU A 8 3.71 3.06 -12.65
CA LEU A 8 4.54 3.66 -11.60
C LEU A 8 3.67 3.90 -10.38
N VAL A 9 4.20 3.59 -9.20
CA VAL A 9 3.49 3.77 -7.93
C VAL A 9 4.40 4.40 -6.89
N PRO A 10 3.95 5.45 -6.19
CA PRO A 10 4.79 6.13 -5.21
C PRO A 10 4.90 5.31 -3.92
N GLY A 11 5.92 5.57 -3.12
CA GLY A 11 5.88 5.29 -1.68
C GLY A 11 5.04 6.34 -0.96
N LYS A 12 4.77 6.10 0.32
CA LYS A 12 4.03 7.03 1.18
C LYS A 12 4.75 7.35 2.47
N ILE A 13 4.37 8.46 3.08
CA ILE A 13 4.63 8.78 4.48
C ILE A 13 3.31 9.12 5.18
N ASN A 14 3.31 9.00 6.50
CA ASN A 14 2.19 9.47 7.32
C ASN A 14 2.59 10.84 7.89
N LEU A 15 1.94 11.92 7.43
CA LEU A 15 2.14 13.26 7.98
C LEU A 15 1.49 13.41 9.36
N TYR A 16 0.45 12.62 9.61
CA TYR A 16 -0.20 12.43 10.89
C TYR A 16 -0.54 10.95 11.05
N LEU A 17 -0.46 10.45 12.28
CA LEU A 17 -0.90 9.10 12.65
C LEU A 17 -1.48 9.14 14.08
N GLY A 18 -2.80 9.19 14.16
CA GLY A 18 -3.55 9.03 15.38
C GLY A 18 -3.96 7.58 15.54
N VAL A 19 -3.51 6.95 16.63
CA VAL A 19 -3.88 5.58 16.97
C VAL A 19 -4.90 5.64 18.11
N GLY A 20 -6.14 5.27 17.83
CA GLY A 20 -7.22 5.14 18.79
C GLY A 20 -7.13 3.86 19.63
N PRO A 21 -8.24 3.48 20.28
CA PRO A 21 -8.34 2.24 21.05
C PRO A 21 -8.21 1.01 20.15
N ARG A 22 -7.81 -0.11 20.77
CA ARG A 22 -7.86 -1.42 20.11
C ARG A 22 -9.31 -1.89 20.00
N ARG A 23 -9.68 -2.35 18.81
CA ARG A 23 -10.98 -2.89 18.42
C ARG A 23 -11.07 -4.39 18.72
N GLU A 24 -12.28 -4.91 18.66
CA GLU A 24 -12.56 -6.35 18.87
C GLU A 24 -11.96 -7.24 17.78
N ASP A 25 -11.80 -6.73 16.56
CA ASP A 25 -11.16 -7.42 15.43
C ASP A 25 -9.62 -7.50 15.53
N GLY A 26 -9.05 -6.95 16.61
CA GLY A 26 -7.62 -6.97 16.87
C GLY A 26 -6.82 -5.83 16.24
N TYR A 27 -7.45 -4.97 15.42
CA TYR A 27 -6.83 -3.74 14.92
C TYR A 27 -7.04 -2.57 15.88
N HIS A 28 -6.37 -1.46 15.63
CA HIS A 28 -6.65 -0.18 16.29
C HIS A 28 -7.48 0.69 15.37
N GLU A 29 -8.39 1.47 15.94
CA GLU A 29 -8.97 2.59 15.21
C GLU A 29 -7.85 3.57 14.87
N LEU A 30 -7.84 4.09 13.65
CA LEU A 30 -6.72 4.82 13.11
C LEU A 30 -7.22 5.98 12.27
N THR A 31 -6.67 7.17 12.50
CA THR A 31 -6.75 8.30 11.57
C THR A 31 -5.34 8.65 11.15
N THR A 32 -5.10 8.74 9.85
CA THR A 32 -3.80 9.09 9.29
C THR A 32 -3.96 10.10 8.17
N VAL A 33 -3.01 11.02 8.05
CA VAL A 33 -2.88 11.86 6.85
C VAL A 33 -1.75 11.27 6.04
N TYR A 34 -2.09 10.56 4.98
CA TYR A 34 -1.13 10.00 4.05
C TYR A 34 -0.63 11.07 3.07
N SER A 35 0.64 10.98 2.71
CA SER A 35 1.23 11.72 1.60
C SER A 35 2.04 10.77 0.73
N ALA A 36 1.70 10.69 -0.55
CA ALA A 36 2.56 10.07 -1.55
C ALA A 36 3.83 10.92 -1.72
N ILE A 37 4.96 10.27 -1.94
CA ILE A 37 6.25 10.92 -2.16
C ILE A 37 6.85 10.49 -3.50
N SER A 38 7.76 11.28 -4.05
CA SER A 38 8.34 11.08 -5.38
C SER A 38 9.40 9.96 -5.45
N LEU A 39 9.21 8.89 -4.69
CA LEU A 39 10.01 7.67 -4.70
C LEU A 39 9.15 6.54 -5.22
N TYR A 40 9.47 5.98 -6.38
CA TYR A 40 8.56 5.10 -7.12
C TYR A 40 9.12 3.69 -7.30
N ASP A 41 8.23 2.72 -7.14
CA ASP A 41 8.37 1.39 -7.71
C ASP A 41 7.67 1.35 -9.08
N GLU A 42 8.04 0.38 -9.91
CA GLU A 42 7.45 0.16 -11.23
C GLU A 42 7.05 -1.31 -11.38
N ILE A 43 5.77 -1.56 -11.68
CA ILE A 43 5.26 -2.87 -12.08
C ILE A 43 5.04 -2.87 -13.59
N THR A 44 5.56 -3.88 -14.26
CA THR A 44 5.18 -4.22 -15.64
C THR A 44 4.45 -5.56 -15.64
N ALA A 45 3.18 -5.54 -16.05
CA ALA A 45 2.38 -6.74 -16.28
C ALA A 45 2.39 -7.07 -17.77
N THR A 46 2.71 -8.32 -18.11
CA THR A 46 2.60 -8.84 -19.47
C THR A 46 1.79 -10.11 -19.47
N ALA A 47 0.98 -10.31 -20.51
CA ALA A 47 0.28 -11.58 -20.69
C ALA A 47 1.31 -12.73 -20.73
N GLY A 48 0.96 -13.86 -20.11
CA GLY A 48 1.76 -15.08 -20.17
C GLY A 48 2.00 -15.50 -21.62
N GLY A 49 3.25 -15.86 -21.94
CA GLY A 49 3.66 -16.40 -23.24
C GLY A 49 3.61 -17.93 -23.27
N GLU A 50 3.37 -18.49 -24.45
CA GLU A 50 3.13 -19.90 -24.83
C GLU A 50 2.19 -20.71 -23.91
N ASP A 51 1.28 -21.47 -24.53
CA ASP A 51 0.26 -22.25 -23.83
C ASP A 51 0.89 -23.15 -22.75
N GLY A 52 0.63 -22.84 -21.48
CA GLY A 52 1.00 -23.69 -20.33
C GLY A 52 2.02 -23.11 -19.35
N ALA A 53 2.69 -21.99 -19.64
CA ALA A 53 3.63 -21.40 -18.68
C ALA A 53 2.90 -20.75 -17.46
N PRO A 54 3.33 -21.00 -16.22
CA PRO A 54 2.71 -20.37 -15.05
C PRO A 54 2.95 -18.85 -15.02
N GLY A 55 2.10 -18.12 -14.27
CA GLY A 55 2.40 -16.74 -13.90
C GLY A 55 3.72 -16.65 -13.12
N SER A 56 4.40 -15.51 -13.19
CA SER A 56 5.69 -15.33 -12.54
C SER A 56 5.91 -13.90 -12.08
N LEU A 57 6.74 -13.74 -11.05
CA LEU A 57 7.25 -12.46 -10.57
C LEU A 57 8.77 -12.45 -10.66
N THR A 58 9.34 -11.42 -11.27
CA THR A 58 10.77 -11.09 -11.17
C THR A 58 10.95 -9.74 -10.51
N ILE A 59 12.01 -9.60 -9.71
CA ILE A 59 12.30 -8.38 -8.96
C ILE A 59 13.72 -7.92 -9.30
N ASP A 60 13.84 -6.68 -9.75
CA ASP A 60 15.11 -5.96 -9.92
C ASP A 60 15.23 -4.88 -8.83
N GLY A 61 16.44 -4.63 -8.32
CA GLY A 61 16.70 -3.53 -7.39
C GLY A 61 16.56 -3.92 -5.92
N GLU A 62 15.91 -3.06 -5.13
CA GLU A 62 15.79 -3.22 -3.68
C GLU A 62 15.16 -4.58 -3.31
N GLY A 63 15.80 -5.34 -2.42
CA GLY A 63 15.30 -6.64 -1.97
C GLY A 63 15.33 -7.75 -3.04
N ALA A 64 15.95 -7.52 -4.20
CA ALA A 64 16.16 -8.57 -5.19
C ALA A 64 16.97 -9.74 -4.58
N GLY A 65 16.47 -10.96 -4.74
CA GLY A 65 17.06 -12.17 -4.16
C GLY A 65 16.70 -12.44 -2.69
N SER A 66 16.01 -11.51 -2.00
CA SER A 66 15.56 -11.70 -0.61
C SER A 66 14.04 -11.68 -0.45
N LEU A 67 13.33 -10.94 -1.30
CA LEU A 67 11.87 -10.90 -1.28
C LEU A 67 11.26 -12.16 -1.92
N PRO A 68 10.12 -12.66 -1.39
CA PRO A 68 9.42 -13.79 -1.98
C PRO A 68 8.96 -13.47 -3.40
N LEU A 69 9.00 -14.49 -4.26
CA LEU A 69 8.52 -14.42 -5.65
C LEU A 69 7.19 -15.16 -5.84
N ASP A 70 6.61 -15.68 -4.76
CA ASP A 70 5.39 -16.46 -4.72
C ASP A 70 4.28 -15.70 -3.96
N ARG A 71 3.26 -16.43 -3.46
CA ARG A 71 2.14 -15.87 -2.69
C ARG A 71 2.55 -15.19 -1.38
N GLY A 72 3.79 -15.31 -0.93
CA GLY A 72 4.36 -14.48 0.14
C GLY A 72 4.49 -13.01 -0.27
N ASN A 73 4.42 -12.69 -1.57
CA ASN A 73 4.49 -11.32 -2.10
C ASN A 73 3.08 -10.75 -2.36
N LEU A 74 2.85 -9.51 -1.92
CA LEU A 74 1.57 -8.83 -2.11
C LEU A 74 1.24 -8.56 -3.60
N ALA A 75 2.23 -8.38 -4.47
CA ALA A 75 2.01 -8.23 -5.91
C ALA A 75 1.40 -9.50 -6.53
N VAL A 76 1.94 -10.68 -6.17
CA VAL A 76 1.40 -11.97 -6.65
C VAL A 76 -0.04 -12.15 -6.18
N ARG A 77 -0.29 -11.91 -4.88
CA ARG A 77 -1.65 -11.97 -4.32
C ARG A 77 -2.61 -10.99 -4.99
N ALA A 78 -2.15 -9.79 -5.34
CA ALA A 78 -2.96 -8.79 -6.02
C ALA A 78 -3.40 -9.27 -7.41
N ALA A 79 -2.46 -9.80 -8.21
CA ALA A 79 -2.77 -10.36 -9.52
C ALA A 79 -3.77 -11.52 -9.43
N GLU A 80 -3.53 -12.48 -8.53
CA GLU A 80 -4.42 -13.62 -8.33
C GLU A 80 -5.82 -13.19 -7.88
N SER A 81 -5.91 -12.24 -6.94
CA SER A 81 -7.19 -11.79 -6.39
C SER A 81 -8.00 -11.01 -7.42
N LEU A 82 -7.35 -10.20 -8.25
CA LEU A 82 -8.01 -9.52 -9.36
C LEU A 82 -8.46 -10.50 -10.44
N ALA A 83 -7.62 -11.45 -10.83
CA ALA A 83 -7.97 -12.48 -11.81
C ALA A 83 -9.22 -13.26 -11.37
N ALA A 84 -9.27 -13.65 -10.09
CA ALA A 84 -10.42 -14.32 -9.50
C ALA A 84 -11.68 -13.44 -9.52
N LEU A 85 -11.55 -12.13 -9.26
CA LEU A 85 -12.67 -11.19 -9.24
C LEU A 85 -13.31 -11.00 -10.62
N ILE A 86 -12.51 -10.95 -11.69
CA ILE A 86 -12.99 -10.65 -13.05
C ILE A 86 -13.08 -11.88 -13.96
N GLY A 87 -12.72 -13.07 -13.48
CA GLY A 87 -12.71 -14.30 -14.25
C GLY A 87 -11.61 -14.38 -15.31
N ALA A 88 -10.48 -13.69 -15.09
CA ALA A 88 -9.32 -13.72 -15.98
C ALA A 88 -8.38 -14.89 -15.67
N ASP A 89 -7.51 -15.22 -16.62
CA ASP A 89 -6.42 -16.16 -16.39
C ASP A 89 -5.34 -15.53 -15.49
N PRO A 90 -5.04 -16.10 -14.31
CA PRO A 90 -4.05 -15.54 -13.39
C PRO A 90 -2.59 -15.65 -13.90
N ARG A 91 -2.36 -16.30 -15.05
CA ARG A 91 -1.02 -16.43 -15.66
C ARG A 91 -0.54 -15.12 -16.28
N VAL A 92 -0.10 -14.22 -15.41
CA VAL A 92 0.56 -12.96 -15.75
C VAL A 92 2.05 -13.04 -15.39
N ARG A 93 2.91 -12.44 -16.23
CA ARG A 93 4.31 -12.21 -15.89
C ARG A 93 4.45 -10.78 -15.39
N LEU A 94 4.83 -10.66 -14.12
CA LEU A 94 5.09 -9.41 -13.43
C LEU A 94 6.60 -9.18 -13.36
N ARG A 95 7.03 -7.99 -13.76
CA ARG A 95 8.37 -7.48 -13.47
C ARG A 95 8.26 -6.29 -12.54
N LEU A 96 8.82 -6.41 -11.35
CA LEU A 96 8.91 -5.35 -10.36
C LEU A 96 10.32 -4.74 -10.40
N ARG A 97 10.40 -3.46 -10.71
CA ARG A 97 11.61 -2.67 -10.48
C ARG A 97 11.45 -1.91 -9.17
N LYS A 98 12.11 -2.41 -8.12
CA LYS A 98 11.99 -1.93 -6.77
C LYS A 98 13.05 -0.89 -6.43
N ARG A 99 12.61 0.25 -5.90
CA ARG A 99 13.41 1.38 -5.43
C ARG A 99 12.94 1.91 -4.07
N ILE A 100 11.68 1.68 -3.68
CA ILE A 100 11.19 1.99 -2.35
C ILE A 100 11.87 1.05 -1.35
N PRO A 101 12.63 1.59 -0.36
CA PRO A 101 13.34 0.80 0.63
C PRO A 101 12.47 -0.26 1.32
N VAL A 102 12.98 -1.48 1.36
CA VAL A 102 12.31 -2.60 2.03
C VAL A 102 12.30 -2.34 3.54
N ALA A 103 11.16 -2.61 4.17
CA ALA A 103 10.94 -2.40 5.60
C ALA A 103 11.18 -0.96 6.11
N GLY A 104 11.19 0.05 5.22
CA GLY A 104 11.42 1.45 5.58
C GLY A 104 10.19 2.24 6.08
N GLY A 105 9.06 1.58 6.32
CA GLY A 105 7.80 2.25 6.71
C GLY A 105 7.09 3.02 5.59
N LEU A 106 7.58 2.90 4.35
CA LEU A 106 7.10 3.64 3.16
C LEU A 106 6.01 2.91 2.36
N ALA A 107 5.50 1.80 2.91
CA ALA A 107 4.51 0.90 2.30
C ALA A 107 4.87 0.36 0.90
N GLY A 108 6.16 0.11 0.62
CA GLY A 108 6.60 -0.39 -0.69
C GLY A 108 5.88 -1.67 -1.15
N GLY A 109 5.67 -2.66 -0.28
CA GLY A 109 4.92 -3.87 -0.66
C GLY A 109 3.43 -3.61 -0.96
N SER A 110 2.83 -2.61 -0.31
CA SER A 110 1.45 -2.18 -0.62
C SER A 110 1.39 -1.39 -1.93
N ALA A 111 2.43 -0.60 -2.21
CA ALA A 111 2.60 0.08 -3.49
C ALA A 111 2.66 -0.93 -4.64
N ASP A 112 3.48 -1.97 -4.52
CA ASP A 112 3.59 -3.05 -5.53
C ASP A 112 2.23 -3.71 -5.81
N ALA A 113 1.44 -3.98 -4.77
CA ALA A 113 0.11 -4.55 -4.92
C ALA A 113 -0.86 -3.60 -5.64
N ALA A 114 -0.90 -2.33 -5.24
CA ALA A 114 -1.76 -1.33 -5.89
C ALA A 114 -1.40 -1.17 -7.38
N ALA A 115 -0.10 -1.08 -7.70
CA ALA A 115 0.37 -1.04 -9.08
C ALA A 115 0.00 -2.30 -9.86
N THR A 116 0.09 -3.46 -9.22
CA THR A 116 -0.29 -4.73 -9.85
C THR A 116 -1.78 -4.78 -10.15
N LEU A 117 -2.64 -4.33 -9.24
CA LEU A 117 -4.08 -4.24 -9.50
C LEU A 117 -4.38 -3.38 -10.74
N VAL A 118 -3.78 -2.19 -10.83
CA VAL A 118 -3.97 -1.28 -11.98
C VAL A 118 -3.39 -1.87 -13.26
N ALA A 119 -2.18 -2.46 -13.20
CA ALA A 119 -1.51 -3.01 -14.36
C ALA A 119 -2.28 -4.22 -14.93
N CYS A 120 -2.76 -5.10 -14.06
CA CYS A 120 -3.52 -6.29 -14.45
C CYS A 120 -4.94 -5.93 -14.90
N ASP A 121 -5.63 -4.97 -14.27
CA ASP A 121 -6.94 -4.49 -14.73
C ASP A 121 -6.85 -3.92 -16.15
N GLY A 122 -5.82 -3.11 -16.42
CA GLY A 122 -5.55 -2.61 -17.77
C GLY A 122 -5.09 -3.69 -18.75
N LEU A 123 -4.34 -4.69 -18.31
CA LEU A 123 -3.86 -5.77 -19.18
C LEU A 123 -4.99 -6.71 -19.63
N TRP A 124 -5.97 -6.93 -18.75
CA TRP A 124 -7.09 -7.83 -18.98
C TRP A 124 -8.35 -7.11 -19.47
N ASP A 125 -8.24 -5.82 -19.81
CA ASP A 125 -9.37 -4.96 -20.20
C ASP A 125 -10.54 -5.02 -19.18
N GLY A 126 -10.21 -5.14 -17.89
CA GLY A 126 -11.18 -5.33 -16.80
C GLY A 126 -12.06 -4.11 -16.55
N GLY A 127 -11.50 -2.90 -16.72
CA GLY A 127 -12.25 -1.64 -16.64
C GLY A 127 -12.92 -1.41 -15.28
N LEU A 128 -12.34 -1.93 -14.20
CA LEU A 128 -12.95 -1.82 -12.89
C LEU A 128 -12.98 -0.37 -12.41
N PRO A 129 -14.11 0.11 -11.85
CA PRO A 129 -14.15 1.39 -11.17
C PRO A 129 -13.15 1.43 -10.02
N LEU A 130 -12.53 2.59 -9.78
CA LEU A 130 -11.56 2.78 -8.69
C LEU A 130 -12.08 2.28 -7.33
N ALA A 131 -13.36 2.50 -7.03
CA ALA A 131 -13.99 2.01 -5.79
C ALA A 131 -13.95 0.48 -5.65
N LYS A 132 -14.07 -0.27 -6.75
CA LYS A 132 -13.96 -1.74 -6.74
C LYS A 132 -12.51 -2.19 -6.55
N LEU A 133 -11.56 -1.54 -7.21
CA LEU A 133 -10.13 -1.78 -6.98
C LEU A 133 -9.72 -1.45 -5.54
N ALA A 134 -10.23 -0.35 -4.97
CA ALA A 134 -9.97 0.05 -3.59
C ALA A 134 -10.54 -0.95 -2.57
N SER A 135 -11.73 -1.49 -2.82
CA SER A 135 -12.29 -2.56 -2.00
C SER A 135 -11.40 -3.81 -1.99
N LEU A 136 -10.95 -4.26 -3.17
CA LEU A 136 -10.04 -5.41 -3.28
C LEU A 136 -8.67 -5.11 -2.64
N ALA A 137 -8.17 -3.89 -2.79
CA ALA A 137 -6.95 -3.42 -2.18
C ALA A 137 -6.99 -3.48 -0.65
N ALA A 138 -8.13 -3.12 -0.05
CA ALA A 138 -8.30 -3.16 1.41
C ALA A 138 -8.11 -4.58 1.97
N ASP A 139 -8.54 -5.61 1.24
CA ASP A 139 -8.37 -7.02 1.63
C ASP A 139 -6.89 -7.47 1.56
N LEU A 140 -6.08 -6.84 0.71
CA LEU A 140 -4.65 -7.13 0.59
C LEU A 140 -3.83 -6.47 1.71
N GLY A 141 -4.20 -5.25 2.11
CA GLY A 141 -3.56 -4.53 3.22
C GLY A 141 -4.09 -3.11 3.40
N SER A 142 -4.01 -2.58 4.63
CA SER A 142 -4.62 -1.29 4.97
C SER A 142 -4.06 -0.09 4.20
N ASP A 143 -2.77 -0.14 3.81
CA ASP A 143 -2.14 0.94 3.05
C ASP A 143 -2.38 0.81 1.52
N VAL A 144 -2.82 -0.34 1.00
CA VAL A 144 -2.94 -0.56 -0.46
C VAL A 144 -3.98 0.38 -1.10
N PRO A 145 -5.16 0.64 -0.49
CA PRO A 145 -6.14 1.58 -1.05
C PRO A 145 -5.56 2.97 -1.30
N PHE A 146 -4.82 3.55 -0.34
CA PHE A 146 -4.24 4.88 -0.49
C PHE A 146 -3.36 4.99 -1.75
N LEU A 147 -2.62 3.93 -2.07
CA LEU A 147 -1.68 3.89 -3.19
C LEU A 147 -2.37 3.89 -4.57
N LEU A 148 -3.67 3.58 -4.62
CA LEU A 148 -4.48 3.75 -5.83
C LEU A 148 -4.92 5.21 -6.05
N TYR A 149 -5.04 6.00 -4.98
CA TYR A 149 -5.41 7.42 -5.04
C TYR A 149 -4.18 8.33 -5.18
N GLY A 150 -3.11 8.03 -4.44
CA GLY A 150 -1.92 8.87 -4.34
C GLY A 150 -2.21 10.25 -3.71
N GLY A 151 -1.37 11.24 -4.03
CA GLY A 151 -1.53 12.61 -3.55
C GLY A 151 -1.47 12.72 -2.02
N THR A 152 -2.42 13.44 -1.43
CA THR A 152 -2.64 13.52 0.02
C THR A 152 -4.05 13.08 0.31
N ALA A 153 -4.23 12.25 1.33
CA ALA A 153 -5.53 11.74 1.71
C ALA A 153 -5.62 11.48 3.22
N VAL A 154 -6.83 11.56 3.76
CA VAL A 154 -7.13 11.05 5.09
C VAL A 154 -7.47 9.57 4.97
N GLY A 155 -6.85 8.75 5.82
CA GLY A 155 -7.18 7.35 6.03
C GLY A 155 -7.88 7.19 7.38
N THR A 156 -9.01 6.48 7.42
CA THR A 156 -9.74 6.12 8.65
C THR A 156 -9.95 4.60 8.77
N GLY A 157 -10.56 4.12 9.86
CA GLY A 157 -10.73 2.69 10.13
C GLY A 157 -9.42 2.08 10.64
N ARG A 158 -8.83 1.17 9.88
CA ARG A 158 -7.42 0.73 10.04
C ARG A 158 -6.48 1.42 9.03
N GLY A 159 -6.96 2.46 8.35
CA GLY A 159 -6.27 3.24 7.31
C GLY A 159 -6.75 2.95 5.88
N GLU A 160 -7.65 1.98 5.70
CA GLU A 160 -8.15 1.50 4.42
C GLU A 160 -9.26 2.36 3.81
N VAL A 161 -9.96 3.15 4.62
CA VAL A 161 -11.01 4.06 4.16
C VAL A 161 -10.38 5.38 3.79
N ILE A 162 -10.29 5.66 2.48
CA ILE A 162 -9.54 6.79 1.93
C ILE A 162 -10.46 7.93 1.50
N GLU A 163 -10.19 9.11 2.02
CA GLU A 163 -10.78 10.37 1.58
C GLU A 163 -9.67 11.29 1.02
N PRO A 164 -9.57 11.43 -0.32
CA PRO A 164 -8.58 12.32 -0.94
C PRO A 164 -8.80 13.77 -0.50
N VAL A 165 -7.70 14.49 -0.22
CA VAL A 165 -7.75 15.91 0.15
C VAL A 165 -7.52 16.77 -1.11
N PRO A 166 -8.52 17.49 -1.62
CA PRO A 166 -8.36 18.36 -2.79
C PRO A 166 -7.45 19.54 -2.47
N GLY A 167 -6.61 19.95 -3.43
CA GLY A 167 -5.92 21.24 -3.34
C GLY A 167 -4.80 21.35 -2.31
N GLY A 168 -4.15 20.24 -1.92
CA GLY A 168 -2.89 20.24 -1.13
C GLY A 168 -1.68 20.81 -1.89
N GLY A 169 -1.88 21.92 -2.60
CA GLY A 169 -1.13 22.45 -3.73
C GLY A 169 0.19 23.15 -3.41
N GLN A 170 0.98 22.62 -2.48
CA GLN A 170 2.36 23.05 -2.32
C GLN A 170 3.30 21.86 -2.48
N THR A 171 4.27 21.99 -3.39
CA THR A 171 5.38 21.04 -3.50
C THR A 171 6.13 21.05 -2.18
N ARG A 172 6.07 19.93 -1.45
CA ARG A 172 6.85 19.72 -0.22
C ARG A 172 8.12 18.96 -0.55
N HIS A 173 9.23 19.36 0.07
CA HIS A 173 10.52 18.70 -0.07
C HIS A 173 10.79 17.84 1.16
N TRP A 174 11.08 16.56 0.94
CA TRP A 174 11.32 15.59 2.00
C TRP A 174 12.74 15.02 1.90
N ALA A 175 13.41 14.88 3.05
CA ALA A 175 14.56 14.00 3.21
C ALA A 175 14.11 12.78 4.01
N VAL A 176 14.27 11.59 3.45
CA VAL A 176 13.87 10.33 4.09
C VAL A 176 15.14 9.58 4.50
N ALA A 177 15.30 9.38 5.81
CA ALA A 177 16.37 8.55 6.36
C ALA A 177 15.79 7.19 6.76
N VAL A 178 16.29 6.12 6.16
CA VAL A 178 15.83 4.75 6.43
C VAL A 178 16.85 4.06 7.34
N ALA A 179 16.36 3.47 8.44
CA ALA A 179 17.20 2.70 9.34
C ALA A 179 17.68 1.40 8.69
N SER A 180 18.82 0.87 9.12
CA SER A 180 19.39 -0.39 8.60
C SER A 180 18.61 -1.65 8.99
N GLY A 181 17.60 -1.53 9.86
CA GLY A 181 16.72 -2.60 10.28
C GLY A 181 15.25 -2.17 10.26
N GLY A 182 14.36 -3.15 10.15
CA GLY A 182 12.91 -2.96 10.21
C GLY A 182 12.33 -3.35 11.56
N LEU A 183 11.22 -2.72 11.92
CA LEU A 183 10.36 -3.17 13.01
C LEU A 183 9.10 -3.81 12.43
N SER A 184 8.68 -4.93 13.01
CA SER A 184 7.41 -5.55 12.67
C SER A 184 6.26 -4.65 13.12
N THR A 185 5.37 -4.25 12.21
CA THR A 185 4.21 -3.41 12.52
C THR A 185 3.36 -4.00 13.66
N PRO A 186 3.01 -5.30 13.69
CA PRO A 186 2.35 -5.92 14.84
C PRO A 186 3.10 -5.75 16.17
N ALA A 187 4.44 -5.86 16.16
CA ALA A 187 5.24 -5.72 17.37
C ALA A 187 5.23 -4.28 17.89
N VAL A 188 5.24 -3.28 17.00
CA VAL A 188 5.15 -1.87 17.37
C VAL A 188 3.79 -1.54 18.00
N TYR A 189 2.68 -2.09 17.45
CA TYR A 189 1.35 -1.93 18.06
C TYR A 189 1.24 -2.60 19.43
N ALA A 190 1.79 -3.81 19.58
CA ALA A 190 1.81 -4.51 20.87
C ALA A 190 2.60 -3.72 21.93
N GLU A 191 3.71 -3.10 21.54
CA GLU A 191 4.49 -2.24 22.43
C GLU A 191 3.74 -0.95 22.80
N LEU A 192 3.01 -0.34 21.87
CA LEU A 192 2.12 0.79 22.17
C LEU A 192 1.06 0.41 23.21
N ASP A 193 0.43 -0.74 23.07
CA ASP A 193 -0.57 -1.25 24.03
C ASP A 193 0.05 -1.44 25.42
N ARG A 194 1.26 -2.02 25.49
CA ARG A 194 2.00 -2.20 26.74
C ARG A 194 2.32 -0.85 27.41
N LEU A 195 2.79 0.13 26.64
CA LEU A 195 3.12 1.47 27.14
C LEU A 195 1.89 2.20 27.68
N ARG A 196 0.74 2.08 27.00
CA ARG A 196 -0.54 2.64 27.45
C ARG A 196 -1.03 2.00 28.74
N ALA A 197 -0.98 0.67 28.83
CA ALA A 197 -1.37 -0.06 30.04
C ALA A 197 -0.50 0.32 31.26
N ALA A 198 0.77 0.67 31.02
CA ALA A 198 1.69 1.15 32.04
C ALA A 198 1.56 2.65 32.37
N GLY A 199 0.69 3.40 31.68
CA GLY A 199 0.55 4.85 31.85
C GLY A 199 1.78 5.66 31.42
N LEU A 200 2.65 5.08 30.57
CA LEU A 200 3.92 5.69 30.13
C LEU A 200 3.74 6.60 28.91
N VAL A 201 2.61 6.52 28.24
CA VAL A 201 2.22 7.36 27.11
C VAL A 201 0.77 7.81 27.27
N PRO A 202 0.34 8.89 26.59
CA PRO A 202 -1.04 9.31 26.62
C PRO A 202 -2.00 8.16 26.26
N PRO A 203 -3.22 8.16 26.83
CA PRO A 203 -4.25 7.22 26.42
C PRO A 203 -4.53 7.37 24.92
N ALA A 204 -5.24 6.39 24.35
CA ALA A 204 -5.71 6.48 22.98
C ALA A 204 -6.41 7.82 22.73
N ASP A 205 -6.08 8.47 21.61
CA ASP A 205 -6.77 9.68 21.19
C ASP A 205 -8.24 9.29 20.89
N PRO A 206 -9.22 9.86 21.59
CA PRO A 206 -10.63 9.54 21.33
C PRO A 206 -11.17 10.24 20.08
N ALA A 207 -10.44 11.19 19.50
CA ALA A 207 -10.87 11.96 18.32
C ALA A 207 -9.68 12.29 17.38
N PRO A 208 -8.95 11.28 16.87
CA PRO A 208 -7.73 11.48 16.09
C PRO A 208 -7.97 12.24 14.76
N GLU A 209 -9.20 12.24 14.25
CA GLU A 209 -9.63 13.06 13.10
C GLU A 209 -9.39 14.57 13.30
N ARG A 210 -9.53 15.09 14.53
CA ARG A 210 -9.39 16.53 14.79
C ARG A 210 -7.98 17.06 14.57
N ALA A 211 -6.98 16.21 14.77
CA ALA A 211 -5.58 16.59 14.56
C ALA A 211 -5.21 16.54 13.07
N ALA A 212 -5.81 15.61 12.32
CA ALA A 212 -5.71 15.60 10.86
C ALA A 212 -6.30 16.87 10.25
N ASP A 213 -7.48 17.30 10.68
CA ASP A 213 -8.13 18.53 10.17
C ASP A 213 -7.25 19.77 10.33
N ARG A 214 -6.61 19.92 11.50
CA ARG A 214 -5.70 21.05 11.78
C ARG A 214 -4.50 21.04 10.83
N LEU A 215 -3.91 19.87 10.58
CA LEU A 215 -2.78 19.74 9.68
C LEU A 215 -3.15 20.07 8.23
N LEU A 216 -4.37 19.74 7.81
CA LEU A 216 -4.87 20.02 6.46
C LEU A 216 -5.30 21.47 6.27
N SER A 217 -5.64 22.17 7.35
CA SER A 217 -6.01 23.59 7.35
C SER A 217 -4.83 24.57 7.40
N ALA A 218 -3.60 24.07 7.61
CA ALA A 218 -2.37 24.85 7.76
C ALA A 218 -1.54 24.90 6.46
#